data_AF-A0A7S1GY06-F1
#
_entry.id   AF-A0A7S1GY06-F1
#
_cell.length_a   1.000
_cell.length_b   1.000
_cell.length_c   1.000
_cell.angle_alpha   90.00
_cell.angle_beta   90.00
_cell.angle_gamma   90.00
#
_symmetry.space_group_name_H-M   'P 1'
#
loop_
_entity.id
_entity.type
_entity.pdbx_description
1 polymer ?
#
loop_
_entity_poly.entity_id
_entity_poly.type
_entity_poly.pdbx_seq_one_letter_code
_entity_poly.pdbx_strand_id
1 'polypeptide(L)'
;KVEKLSKDTTGTLRGLQKRLGVLEKDVATVHDQTRQLHSAHANMGLAMQSLREINARIRVVQPLLEMVHSGTISNDIEAFMSALAELNTSIGYVRTHFPPRDVPELIVALQGARSRAIAGLEGEYSRLLADQKPGETDGWEQSEGVQALIRLRDAISDTEASECVDIYLRTRAKALGKMLRTMEENLLRDIKNTRDLHGERYVRGRHPFLTVPGQVVGMLRSEVRLASLALPQGEDHQVVALCVSPIE
;
A
#
# COMPACT_ATOMS: atom_id res chain seq x y z
N LYS A 1 -96.49 -13.24 1.25
CA LYS A 1 -95.49 -12.71 2.21
C LYS A 1 -94.17 -13.49 2.16
N VAL A 2 -94.19 -14.83 2.19
CA VAL A 2 -92.98 -15.68 2.16
C VAL A 2 -92.16 -15.57 0.87
N GLU A 3 -92.79 -15.52 -0.32
CA GLU A 3 -92.06 -15.32 -1.59
C GLU A 3 -91.32 -13.99 -1.70
N LYS A 4 -91.89 -12.93 -1.12
CA LYS A 4 -91.26 -11.60 -1.12
C LYS A 4 -90.02 -11.60 -0.22
N LEU A 5 -90.13 -12.19 0.96
CA LEU A 5 -88.99 -12.45 1.86
C LEU A 5 -87.92 -13.32 1.19
N SER A 6 -88.31 -14.38 0.48
CA SER A 6 -87.38 -15.23 -0.27
C SER A 6 -86.64 -14.45 -1.37
N LYS A 7 -87.36 -13.66 -2.18
CA LYS A 7 -86.73 -12.79 -3.20
C LYS A 7 -85.81 -11.74 -2.59
N ASP A 8 -86.24 -11.09 -1.52
CA ASP A 8 -85.44 -10.07 -0.83
C ASP A 8 -84.17 -10.70 -0.25
N THR A 9 -84.27 -11.84 0.43
CA THR A 9 -83.13 -12.57 1.03
C THR A 9 -82.15 -13.07 -0.04
N THR A 10 -82.65 -13.59 -1.16
CA THR A 10 -81.81 -14.05 -2.28
C THR A 10 -81.11 -12.88 -2.97
N GLY A 11 -81.77 -11.73 -3.07
CA GLY A 11 -81.19 -10.48 -3.56
C GLY A 11 -80.08 -9.97 -2.65
N THR A 12 -80.30 -9.99 -1.32
CA THR A 12 -79.30 -9.62 -0.32
C THR A 12 -78.09 -10.55 -0.35
N LEU A 13 -78.30 -11.87 -0.43
CA LEU A 13 -77.22 -12.86 -0.52
C LEU A 13 -76.37 -12.66 -1.77
N ARG A 14 -76.99 -12.44 -2.95
CA ARG A 14 -76.24 -12.11 -4.17
C ARG A 14 -75.48 -10.79 -4.05
N GLY A 15 -76.06 -9.78 -3.41
CA GLY A 15 -75.40 -8.51 -3.13
C GLY A 15 -74.18 -8.67 -2.23
N LEU A 16 -74.30 -9.46 -1.17
CA LEU A 16 -73.20 -9.81 -0.26
C LEU A 16 -72.11 -10.61 -0.98
N GLN A 17 -72.47 -11.59 -1.79
CA GLN A 17 -71.52 -12.42 -2.53
C GLN A 17 -70.73 -11.59 -3.55
N LYS A 18 -71.38 -10.64 -4.23
CA LYS A 18 -70.69 -9.71 -5.13
C LYS A 18 -69.73 -8.78 -4.39
N ARG A 19 -70.15 -8.25 -3.22
CA ARG A 19 -69.30 -7.40 -2.38
C ARG A 19 -68.13 -8.17 -1.79
N LEU A 20 -68.34 -9.43 -1.40
CA LEU A 20 -67.29 -10.33 -0.93
C LEU A 20 -66.26 -10.59 -2.02
N GLY A 21 -66.69 -10.90 -3.25
CA GLY A 21 -65.76 -11.12 -4.37
C GLY A 21 -64.94 -9.88 -4.74
N VAL A 22 -65.51 -8.67 -4.61
CA VAL A 22 -64.74 -7.42 -4.76
C VAL A 22 -63.73 -7.27 -3.62
N LEU A 23 -64.17 -7.51 -2.37
CA LEU A 23 -63.30 -7.41 -1.20
C LEU A 23 -62.15 -8.43 -1.25
N GLU A 24 -62.40 -9.67 -1.66
CA GLU A 24 -61.37 -10.71 -1.83
C GLU A 24 -60.31 -10.28 -2.85
N LYS A 25 -60.74 -9.67 -3.97
CA LYS A 25 -59.84 -9.16 -5.00
C LYS A 25 -59.01 -7.97 -4.51
N ASP A 26 -59.66 -7.05 -3.79
CA ASP A 26 -58.98 -5.88 -3.22
C ASP A 26 -57.95 -6.30 -2.17
N VAL A 27 -58.32 -7.23 -1.27
CA VAL A 27 -57.42 -7.78 -0.24
C VAL A 27 -56.25 -8.54 -0.87
N ALA A 28 -56.48 -9.37 -1.90
CA ALA A 28 -55.41 -10.05 -2.60
C ALA A 28 -54.42 -9.07 -3.25
N THR A 29 -54.93 -8.01 -3.87
CA THR A 29 -54.09 -6.97 -4.49
C THR A 29 -53.24 -6.25 -3.45
N VAL A 30 -53.83 -5.88 -2.30
CA VAL A 30 -53.11 -5.24 -1.20
C VAL A 30 -52.05 -6.18 -0.61
N HIS A 31 -52.36 -7.48 -0.49
CA HIS A 31 -51.40 -8.47 0.00
C HIS A 31 -50.17 -8.58 -0.92
N ASP A 32 -50.39 -8.66 -2.24
CA ASP A 32 -49.30 -8.71 -3.22
C ASP A 32 -48.46 -7.43 -3.21
N GLN A 33 -49.11 -6.26 -3.14
CA GLN A 33 -48.41 -4.97 -3.00
C GLN A 33 -47.56 -4.93 -1.72
N THR A 34 -48.09 -5.43 -0.60
CA THR A 34 -47.37 -5.48 0.68
C THR A 34 -46.17 -6.42 0.60
N ARG A 35 -46.29 -7.57 -0.08
CA ARG A 35 -45.19 -8.51 -0.28
C ARG A 35 -44.09 -7.91 -1.16
N GLN A 36 -44.46 -7.23 -2.25
CA GLN A 36 -43.52 -6.51 -3.11
C GLN A 36 -42.80 -5.40 -2.35
N LEU A 37 -43.55 -4.62 -1.55
CA LEU A 37 -42.98 -3.56 -0.71
C LEU A 37 -41.99 -4.12 0.32
N HIS A 38 -42.31 -5.25 0.96
CA HIS A 38 -41.41 -5.92 1.90
C HIS A 38 -40.12 -6.38 1.21
N SER A 39 -40.22 -7.00 0.02
CA SER A 39 -39.05 -7.38 -0.79
C SER A 39 -38.21 -6.17 -1.20
N ALA A 40 -38.84 -5.06 -1.59
CA ALA A 40 -38.15 -3.83 -1.96
C ALA A 40 -37.40 -3.24 -0.75
N HIS A 41 -38.02 -3.23 0.43
CA HIS A 41 -37.38 -2.78 1.67
C HIS A 41 -36.19 -3.66 2.07
N ALA A 42 -36.32 -4.99 1.95
CA ALA A 42 -35.21 -5.90 2.22
C ALA A 42 -34.01 -5.63 1.30
N ASN A 43 -34.27 -5.49 -0.01
CA ASN A 43 -33.24 -5.17 -0.99
C ASN A 43 -32.60 -3.81 -0.75
N MET A 44 -33.40 -2.80 -0.38
CA MET A 44 -32.90 -1.47 -0.02
C MET A 44 -32.02 -1.52 1.24
N GLY A 45 -32.39 -2.34 2.23
CA GLY A 45 -31.58 -2.57 3.43
C GLY A 45 -30.20 -3.14 3.11
N LEU A 46 -30.16 -4.16 2.24
CA LEU A 46 -28.89 -4.74 1.76
C LEU A 46 -28.05 -3.72 0.99
N ALA A 47 -28.66 -2.96 0.07
CA ALA A 47 -27.95 -1.92 -0.69
C ALA A 47 -27.39 -0.82 0.22
N MET A 48 -28.15 -0.37 1.22
CA MET A 48 -27.68 0.60 2.21
C MET A 48 -26.51 0.06 3.04
N GLN A 49 -26.54 -1.23 3.39
CA GLN A 49 -25.43 -1.87 4.09
C GLN A 49 -24.17 -1.90 3.22
N SER A 50 -24.26 -2.34 1.96
CA SER A 50 -23.14 -2.31 1.02
C SER A 50 -22.57 -0.91 0.83
N LEU A 51 -23.42 0.11 0.72
CA LEU A 51 -22.97 1.50 0.61
C LEU A 51 -22.25 2.00 1.86
N ARG A 52 -22.72 1.63 3.07
CA ARG A 52 -22.03 1.98 4.33
C ARG A 52 -20.66 1.32 4.40
N GLU A 53 -20.55 0.06 4.00
CA GLU A 53 -19.28 -0.66 3.96
C GLU A 53 -18.32 -0.02 2.98
N ILE A 54 -18.76 0.28 1.75
CA ILE A 54 -17.94 0.99 0.75
C ILE A 54 -17.48 2.35 1.28
N ASN A 55 -18.37 3.13 1.89
CA ASN A 55 -18.02 4.44 2.47
C ASN A 55 -16.95 4.30 3.56
N ALA A 56 -17.08 3.31 4.45
CA ALA A 56 -16.07 3.02 5.46
C ALA A 56 -14.70 2.71 4.84
N ARG A 57 -14.65 1.93 3.75
CA ARG A 57 -13.41 1.64 3.02
C ARG A 57 -12.77 2.87 2.35
N ILE A 58 -13.59 3.78 1.84
CA ILE A 58 -13.10 5.02 1.22
C ILE A 58 -12.52 5.98 2.26
N ARG A 59 -13.10 6.03 3.47
CA ARG A 59 -12.65 6.96 4.53
C ARG A 59 -11.18 6.78 4.92
N VAL A 60 -10.65 5.57 4.78
CA VAL A 60 -9.24 5.23 5.04
C VAL A 60 -8.28 6.04 4.15
N VAL A 61 -8.72 6.44 2.96
CA VAL A 61 -7.89 7.15 1.98
C VAL A 61 -7.49 8.55 2.43
N GLN A 62 -8.40 9.27 3.09
CA GLN A 62 -8.21 10.69 3.37
C GLN A 62 -7.06 10.97 4.35
N PRO A 63 -7.01 10.34 5.54
CA PRO A 63 -5.89 10.53 6.48
C PRO A 63 -4.55 10.13 5.87
N LEU A 64 -4.52 9.04 5.10
CA LEU A 64 -3.31 8.57 4.43
C LEU A 64 -2.78 9.62 3.44
N LEU A 65 -3.65 10.18 2.60
CA LEU A 65 -3.24 11.20 1.64
C LEU A 65 -2.86 12.51 2.32
N GLU A 66 -3.49 12.88 3.43
CA GLU A 66 -3.12 14.06 4.21
C GLU A 66 -1.70 13.93 4.79
N MET A 67 -1.32 12.75 5.30
CA MET A 67 0.05 12.48 5.74
C MET A 67 1.08 12.62 4.61
N VAL A 68 0.75 12.11 3.42
CA VAL A 68 1.62 12.25 2.23
C VAL A 68 1.78 13.73 1.82
N HIS A 69 0.68 14.48 1.74
CA HIS A 69 0.72 15.89 1.28
C HIS A 69 1.39 16.83 2.29
N SER A 70 1.20 16.57 3.59
CA SER A 70 1.81 17.37 4.65
C SER A 70 3.28 17.04 4.89
N GLY A 71 3.80 15.95 4.28
CA GLY A 71 5.16 15.47 4.53
C GLY A 71 5.38 14.97 5.96
N THR A 72 4.31 14.59 6.66
CA THR A 72 4.36 14.18 8.08
C THR A 72 4.65 12.70 8.30
N ILE A 73 4.94 11.95 7.22
CA ILE A 73 5.32 10.53 7.29
C ILE A 73 6.45 10.31 8.31
N SER A 74 7.44 11.22 8.34
CA SER A 74 8.59 11.15 9.25
C SER A 74 8.21 11.25 10.74
N ASN A 75 7.10 11.92 11.05
CA ASN A 75 6.67 12.19 12.43
C ASN A 75 5.88 11.01 13.01
N ASP A 76 5.17 10.27 12.16
CA ASP A 76 4.30 9.17 12.58
C ASP A 76 4.30 8.03 11.54
N ILE A 77 5.45 7.35 11.45
CA ILE A 77 5.66 6.22 10.54
C ILE A 77 4.69 5.08 10.86
N GLU A 78 4.40 4.83 12.14
CA GLU A 78 3.50 3.76 12.57
C GLU A 78 2.06 4.02 12.11
N ALA A 79 1.53 5.24 12.29
CA ALA A 79 0.21 5.58 11.80
C ALA A 79 0.14 5.54 10.26
N PHE A 80 1.20 5.97 9.57
CA PHE A 80 1.28 5.88 8.12
C PHE A 80 1.23 4.42 7.63
N MET A 81 2.04 3.54 8.21
CA MET A 81 2.07 2.12 7.83
C MET A 81 0.76 1.41 8.17
N SER A 82 0.15 1.72 9.33
CA SER A 82 -1.16 1.21 9.70
C SER A 82 -2.25 1.63 8.70
N ALA A 83 -2.27 2.90 8.28
CA ALA A 83 -3.23 3.40 7.30
C ALA A 83 -3.00 2.79 5.90
N LEU A 84 -1.74 2.54 5.52
CA LEU A 84 -1.41 1.84 4.28
C LEU A 84 -1.90 0.39 4.28
N ALA A 85 -1.71 -0.33 5.40
CA ALA A 85 -2.23 -1.68 5.57
C ALA A 85 -3.77 -1.70 5.53
N GLU A 86 -4.43 -0.72 6.16
CA GLU A 86 -5.88 -0.59 6.10
C GLU A 86 -6.38 -0.27 4.67
N LEU A 87 -5.62 0.49 3.88
CA LEU A 87 -5.92 0.71 2.47
C LEU A 87 -5.77 -0.57 1.64
N ASN A 88 -4.72 -1.36 1.89
CA ASN A 88 -4.50 -2.64 1.21
C ASN A 88 -5.63 -3.64 1.51
N THR A 89 -6.04 -3.75 2.78
CA THR A 89 -7.18 -4.59 3.18
C THR A 89 -8.48 -4.08 2.56
N SER A 90 -8.67 -2.77 2.46
CA SER A 90 -9.82 -2.16 1.79
C SER A 90 -9.88 -2.46 0.29
N ILE A 91 -8.74 -2.41 -0.40
CA ILE A 91 -8.64 -2.81 -1.81
C ILE A 91 -8.97 -4.30 -1.97
N GLY A 92 -8.42 -5.15 -1.09
CA GLY A 92 -8.72 -6.58 -1.08
C GLY A 92 -10.20 -6.87 -0.85
N TYR A 93 -10.83 -6.16 0.09
CA TYR A 93 -12.26 -6.26 0.36
C TYR A 93 -13.10 -5.89 -0.87
N VAL A 94 -12.84 -4.73 -1.49
CA VAL A 94 -13.61 -4.28 -2.65
C VAL A 94 -13.50 -5.27 -3.80
N ARG A 95 -12.30 -5.81 -4.05
CA ARG A 95 -12.07 -6.80 -5.12
C ARG A 95 -12.74 -8.15 -4.89
N THR A 96 -12.92 -8.55 -3.63
CA THR A 96 -13.50 -9.85 -3.27
C THR A 96 -15.03 -9.79 -3.18
N HIS A 97 -15.58 -8.67 -2.73
CA HIS A 97 -17.02 -8.53 -2.47
C HIS A 97 -17.78 -7.87 -3.62
N PHE A 98 -17.08 -7.15 -4.51
CA PHE A 98 -17.69 -6.50 -5.66
C PHE A 98 -16.98 -6.91 -6.95
N PRO A 99 -17.72 -7.33 -7.99
CA PRO A 99 -17.16 -7.54 -9.31
C PRO A 99 -16.46 -6.25 -9.77
N PRO A 100 -15.24 -6.33 -10.36
CA PRO A 100 -14.53 -5.13 -10.81
C PRO A 100 -15.30 -4.27 -11.83
N ARG A 101 -16.26 -4.88 -12.53
CA ARG A 101 -17.16 -4.17 -13.48
C ARG A 101 -18.19 -3.29 -12.79
N ASP A 102 -18.54 -3.58 -11.54
CA ASP A 102 -19.62 -2.90 -10.83
C ASP A 102 -19.11 -1.67 -10.07
N VAL A 103 -17.81 -1.64 -9.74
CA VAL A 103 -17.17 -0.55 -8.98
C VAL A 103 -15.81 -0.11 -9.56
N PRO A 104 -15.70 0.13 -10.88
CA PRO A 104 -14.41 0.40 -11.54
C PRO A 104 -13.73 1.67 -11.01
N GLU A 105 -14.50 2.74 -10.83
CA GLU A 105 -13.99 4.04 -10.36
C GLU A 105 -13.45 3.96 -8.93
N LEU A 106 -14.10 3.17 -8.06
CA LEU A 106 -13.66 2.96 -6.69
C LEU A 106 -12.33 2.23 -6.63
N ILE A 107 -12.18 1.16 -7.41
CA ILE A 107 -10.92 0.40 -7.47
C ILE A 107 -9.79 1.31 -7.98
N VAL A 108 -10.05 2.08 -9.04
CA VAL A 108 -9.07 3.05 -9.57
C VAL A 108 -8.70 4.10 -8.53
N ALA A 109 -9.66 4.64 -7.79
CA ALA A 109 -9.40 5.64 -6.75
C ALA A 109 -8.54 5.07 -5.60
N LEU A 110 -8.88 3.88 -5.09
CA LEU A 110 -8.12 3.22 -4.02
C LEU A 110 -6.71 2.84 -4.49
N GLN A 111 -6.56 2.34 -5.71
CA GLN A 111 -5.25 2.07 -6.31
C GLN A 111 -4.43 3.35 -6.50
N GLY A 112 -5.05 4.43 -6.96
CA GLY A 112 -4.39 5.73 -7.09
C GLY A 112 -3.96 6.32 -5.74
N ALA A 113 -4.73 6.10 -4.68
CA ALA A 113 -4.32 6.44 -3.32
C ALA A 113 -3.10 5.62 -2.87
N ARG A 114 -3.13 4.31 -3.12
CA ARG A 114 -2.02 3.40 -2.80
C ARG A 114 -0.74 3.81 -3.52
N SER A 115 -0.81 4.09 -4.82
CA SER A 115 0.36 4.54 -5.60
C SER A 115 0.96 5.84 -5.07
N ARG A 116 0.12 6.78 -4.61
CA ARG A 116 0.60 8.04 -3.99
C ARG A 116 1.25 7.80 -2.63
N ALA A 117 0.67 6.92 -1.81
CA ALA A 117 1.26 6.54 -0.53
C ALA A 117 2.63 5.87 -0.73
N ILE A 118 2.75 4.95 -1.69
CA ILE A 118 4.02 4.32 -2.06
C ILE A 118 5.03 5.35 -2.54
N ALA A 119 4.63 6.31 -3.38
CA ALA A 119 5.53 7.37 -3.82
C ALA A 119 6.00 8.25 -2.65
N GLY A 120 5.13 8.52 -1.68
CA GLY A 120 5.50 9.20 -0.43
C GLY A 120 6.53 8.40 0.37
N LEU A 121 6.31 7.08 0.50
CA LEU A 121 7.24 6.16 1.16
C LEU A 121 8.59 6.09 0.43
N GLU A 122 8.59 6.02 -0.91
CA GLU A 122 9.82 6.10 -1.73
C GLU A 122 10.59 7.40 -1.47
N GLY A 123 9.88 8.52 -1.35
CA GLY A 123 10.47 9.82 -0.99
C GLY A 123 11.11 9.80 0.40
N GLU A 124 10.44 9.21 1.38
CA GLU A 124 10.94 9.12 2.74
C GLU A 124 12.15 8.19 2.86
N TYR A 125 12.12 7.01 2.22
CA TYR A 125 13.30 6.15 2.10
C TYR A 125 14.46 6.89 1.43
N SER A 126 14.20 7.63 0.35
CA SER A 126 15.23 8.41 -0.33
C SER A 126 15.84 9.47 0.59
N ARG A 127 15.04 10.14 1.41
CA ARG A 127 15.49 11.12 2.41
C ARG A 127 16.36 10.46 3.48
N LEU A 128 15.85 9.42 4.14
CA LEU A 128 16.55 8.72 5.22
C LEU A 128 17.86 8.07 4.76
N LEU A 129 17.89 7.59 3.52
CA LEU A 129 19.07 6.95 2.93
C LEU A 129 20.06 7.93 2.29
N ALA A 130 19.63 9.15 1.95
CA ALA A 130 20.53 10.20 1.45
C ALA A 130 21.49 10.67 2.54
N ASP A 131 21.04 10.66 3.79
CA ASP A 131 21.86 10.98 4.96
C ASP A 131 22.94 9.91 5.22
N GLN A 132 22.82 8.73 4.59
CA GLN A 132 23.75 7.61 4.72
C GLN A 132 24.66 7.49 3.49
N LYS A 133 25.84 8.10 3.54
CA LYS A 133 26.84 7.92 2.49
C LYS A 133 27.37 6.49 2.48
N PRO A 134 27.27 5.76 1.36
CA PRO A 134 27.89 4.46 1.22
C PRO A 134 29.39 4.51 1.56
N GLY A 135 29.85 3.61 2.44
CA GLY A 135 31.27 3.49 2.83
C GLY A 135 31.68 4.24 4.10
N GLU A 136 30.82 5.09 4.69
CA GLU A 136 31.04 5.59 6.05
C GLU A 136 30.73 4.48 7.06
N THR A 137 31.67 4.17 7.95
CA THR A 137 31.59 3.03 8.89
C THR A 137 31.54 3.45 10.35
N ASP A 138 31.88 4.70 10.68
CA ASP A 138 31.95 5.17 12.06
C ASP A 138 30.67 5.91 12.48
N GLY A 139 30.03 5.45 13.56
CA GLY A 139 28.98 6.17 14.29
C GLY A 139 27.60 6.32 13.60
N TRP A 140 27.48 5.97 12.33
CA TRP A 140 26.26 6.15 11.54
C TRP A 140 25.05 5.32 12.03
N GLU A 141 25.27 4.23 12.77
CA GLU A 141 24.18 3.42 13.38
C GLU A 141 23.34 4.22 14.40
N GLN A 142 23.95 5.25 15.01
CA GLN A 142 23.26 6.16 15.93
C GLN A 142 22.64 7.35 15.21
N SER A 143 22.80 7.46 13.89
CA SER A 143 22.20 8.55 13.13
C SER A 143 20.67 8.45 13.19
N GLU A 144 20.03 9.61 13.22
CA GLU A 144 18.57 9.73 13.22
C GLU A 144 17.95 9.00 12.00
N GLY A 145 18.63 9.02 10.86
CA GLY A 145 18.21 8.31 9.65
C GLY A 145 18.16 6.79 9.82
N VAL A 146 19.18 6.18 10.43
CA VAL A 146 19.20 4.72 10.68
C VAL A 146 18.15 4.33 11.73
N GLN A 147 17.99 5.14 12.79
CA GLN A 147 16.97 4.89 13.79
C GLN A 147 15.55 4.99 13.22
N ALA A 148 15.31 5.94 12.31
CA ALA A 148 14.04 6.04 11.58
C ALA A 148 13.81 4.85 10.63
N LEU A 149 14.85 4.34 9.96
CA LEU A 149 14.76 3.13 9.15
C LEU A 149 14.45 1.88 9.99
N ILE A 150 15.01 1.79 11.20
CA ILE A 150 14.69 0.71 12.15
C ILE A 150 13.22 0.80 12.59
N ARG A 151 12.72 1.99 12.93
CA ARG A 151 11.29 2.17 13.27
C ARG A 151 10.38 1.82 12.09
N LEU A 152 10.79 2.20 10.87
CA LEU A 152 10.06 1.86 9.66
C LEU A 152 10.03 0.35 9.43
N ARG A 153 11.16 -0.34 9.61
CA ARG A 153 11.23 -1.82 9.61
C ARG A 153 10.25 -2.42 10.62
N ASP A 154 10.24 -1.92 11.85
CA ASP A 154 9.41 -2.48 12.92
C ASP A 154 7.92 -2.18 12.72
N ALA A 155 7.59 -1.11 11.99
CA ALA A 155 6.22 -0.75 11.61
C ALA A 155 5.72 -1.46 10.33
N ILE A 156 6.59 -2.11 9.57
CA ILE A 156 6.22 -2.84 8.36
C ILE A 156 5.51 -4.13 8.74
N SER A 157 4.30 -4.32 8.20
CA SER A 157 3.61 -5.60 8.31
C SER A 157 4.05 -6.55 7.17
N ASP A 158 3.79 -7.84 7.34
CA ASP A 158 4.14 -8.87 6.35
C ASP A 158 3.57 -8.57 4.96
N THR A 159 2.42 -7.90 4.86
CA THR A 159 1.79 -7.56 3.58
C THR A 159 2.51 -6.45 2.82
N GLU A 160 3.24 -5.57 3.51
CA GLU A 160 4.00 -4.47 2.91
C GLU A 160 5.51 -4.76 2.81
N ALA A 161 5.99 -5.84 3.43
CA ALA A 161 7.41 -6.18 3.52
C ALA A 161 8.11 -6.23 2.17
N SER A 162 7.54 -6.97 1.21
CA SER A 162 8.13 -7.08 -0.15
C SER A 162 8.23 -5.73 -0.85
N GLU A 163 7.21 -4.87 -0.72
CA GLU A 163 7.19 -3.57 -1.40
C GLU A 163 8.20 -2.61 -0.76
N CYS A 164 8.33 -2.63 0.56
CA CYS A 164 9.33 -1.84 1.28
C CYS A 164 10.76 -2.28 0.95
N VAL A 165 11.01 -3.59 0.85
CA VAL A 165 12.30 -4.16 0.42
C VAL A 165 12.62 -3.68 -1.00
N ASP A 166 11.67 -3.76 -1.93
CA ASP A 166 11.87 -3.29 -3.31
C ASP A 166 12.18 -1.80 -3.40
N ILE A 167 11.51 -0.98 -2.58
CA ILE A 167 11.77 0.47 -2.50
C ILE A 167 13.18 0.73 -1.98
N TYR A 168 13.57 0.07 -0.88
CA TYR A 168 14.91 0.19 -0.30
C TYR A 168 15.98 -0.20 -1.34
N LEU A 169 15.85 -1.37 -1.97
CA LEU A 169 16.82 -1.88 -2.94
C LEU A 169 16.95 -0.96 -4.16
N ARG A 170 15.83 -0.50 -4.74
CA ARG A 170 15.86 0.45 -5.86
C ARG A 170 16.52 1.77 -5.49
N THR A 171 16.28 2.26 -4.28
CA THR A 171 16.86 3.52 -3.80
C THR A 171 18.37 3.40 -3.59
N ARG A 172 18.82 2.32 -2.93
CA ARG A 172 20.26 2.07 -2.71
C ARG A 172 21.01 1.73 -3.97
N ALA A 173 20.44 0.94 -4.87
CA ALA A 173 21.05 0.65 -6.17
C ALA A 173 21.32 1.94 -6.98
N LYS A 174 20.39 2.91 -6.96
CA LYS A 174 20.60 4.22 -7.58
C LYS A 174 21.75 5.00 -6.93
N ALA A 175 21.81 5.01 -5.60
CA ALA A 175 22.85 5.72 -4.84
C ALA A 175 24.24 5.10 -5.07
N LEU A 176 24.36 3.78 -4.93
CA LEU A 176 25.60 3.03 -5.19
C LEU A 176 26.05 3.19 -6.64
N GLY A 177 25.13 3.09 -7.61
CA GLY A 177 25.44 3.28 -9.02
C GLY A 177 25.95 4.69 -9.33
N LYS A 178 25.44 5.73 -8.65
CA LYS A 178 25.97 7.09 -8.78
C LYS A 178 27.39 7.20 -8.24
N MET A 179 27.66 6.62 -7.06
CA MET A 179 29.00 6.63 -6.48
C MET A 179 30.02 5.87 -7.30
N LEU A 180 29.68 4.67 -7.79
CA LEU A 180 30.57 3.87 -8.62
C LEU A 180 30.96 4.61 -9.91
N ARG A 181 30.02 5.30 -10.55
CA ARG A 181 30.32 6.17 -11.71
C ARG A 181 31.27 7.30 -11.35
N THR A 182 31.08 7.97 -10.21
CA THR A 182 32.00 9.01 -9.76
C THR A 182 33.40 8.46 -9.47
N MET A 183 33.50 7.27 -8.88
CA MET A 183 34.78 6.58 -8.66
C MET A 183 35.46 6.22 -9.98
N GLU A 184 34.70 5.73 -10.97
CA GLU A 184 35.18 5.43 -12.32
C GLU A 184 35.71 6.70 -13.02
N GLU A 185 34.96 7.80 -12.97
CA GLU A 185 35.39 9.09 -13.55
C GLU A 185 36.68 9.61 -12.90
N ASN A 186 36.80 9.50 -11.57
CA ASN A 186 37.99 9.89 -10.84
C ASN A 186 39.19 9.01 -11.21
N LEU A 187 38.99 7.70 -11.36
CA LEU A 187 40.02 6.77 -11.81
C LEU A 187 40.52 7.09 -13.21
N LEU A 188 39.60 7.32 -14.16
CA LEU A 188 39.94 7.66 -15.53
C LEU A 188 40.71 8.99 -15.59
N ARG A 189 40.35 9.96 -14.74
CA ARG A 189 41.08 11.22 -14.58
C ARG A 189 42.49 11.00 -14.03
N ASP A 190 42.64 10.18 -13.00
CA ASP A 190 43.95 9.89 -12.40
C ASP A 190 44.85 9.11 -13.37
N ILE A 191 44.29 8.18 -14.14
CA ILE A 191 45.01 7.46 -15.21
C ILE A 191 45.47 8.44 -16.30
N LYS A 192 44.61 9.39 -16.70
CA LYS A 192 44.98 10.42 -17.69
C LYS A 192 46.10 11.32 -17.17
N ASN A 193 45.96 11.82 -15.94
CA ASN A 193 46.97 12.68 -15.30
C ASN A 193 48.32 11.95 -15.13
N THR A 194 48.31 10.67 -14.75
CA THR A 194 49.55 9.88 -14.62
C THR A 194 50.22 9.58 -15.97
N ARG A 195 49.44 9.47 -17.05
CA ARG A 195 49.95 9.33 -18.42
C ARG A 195 50.56 10.64 -18.94
N ASP A 196 49.99 11.79 -18.58
CA ASP A 196 50.52 13.12 -18.91
C ASP A 196 51.80 13.46 -18.10
N LEU A 197 51.98 12.83 -16.93
CA LEU A 197 53.15 12.97 -16.05
C LEU A 197 54.34 12.05 -16.41
N HIS A 198 54.31 11.32 -17.53
CA HIS A 198 55.44 10.49 -18.00
C HIS A 198 56.68 11.29 -18.49
N GLY A 199 56.95 12.44 -17.87
CA GLY A 199 58.25 13.12 -17.85
C GLY A 199 58.99 13.04 -16.50
N GLU A 200 58.31 12.82 -15.37
CA GLU A 200 58.97 12.81 -14.05
C GLU A 200 58.44 11.71 -13.11
N ARG A 201 59.36 10.81 -12.72
CA ARG A 201 59.38 9.89 -11.56
C ARG A 201 58.03 9.30 -11.11
N TYR A 202 57.84 8.03 -11.46
CA TYR A 202 56.93 7.09 -10.80
C TYR A 202 57.10 7.12 -9.26
N VAL A 203 56.13 7.68 -8.54
CA VAL A 203 56.06 7.61 -7.07
C VAL A 203 55.36 6.30 -6.69
N ARG A 204 56.14 5.30 -6.24
CA ARG A 204 55.62 4.08 -5.60
C ARG A 204 54.82 4.47 -4.34
N GLY A 205 53.53 4.13 -4.29
CA GLY A 205 52.78 4.12 -3.02
C GLY A 205 51.30 4.53 -3.09
N ARG A 206 50.85 5.22 -4.14
CA ARG A 206 49.43 5.60 -4.32
C ARG A 206 48.94 5.17 -5.69
N HIS A 207 48.82 3.87 -5.90
CA HIS A 207 48.27 3.36 -7.15
C HIS A 207 46.73 3.35 -7.05
N PRO A 208 46.00 4.07 -7.92
CA PRO A 208 44.53 4.11 -7.90
C PRO A 208 43.88 2.72 -7.93
N PHE A 209 44.57 1.77 -8.57
CA PHE A 209 44.15 0.38 -8.72
C PHE A 209 44.16 -0.44 -7.42
N LEU A 210 44.86 -0.01 -6.37
CA LEU A 210 44.86 -0.69 -5.06
C LEU A 210 43.83 -0.09 -4.10
N THR A 211 43.52 1.20 -4.23
CA THR A 211 42.57 1.90 -3.34
C THR A 211 41.11 1.66 -3.72
N VAL A 212 40.81 1.50 -5.00
CA VAL A 212 39.43 1.35 -5.48
C VAL A 212 38.80 0.03 -5.08
N PRO A 213 39.44 -1.14 -5.24
CA PRO A 213 38.87 -2.40 -4.74
C PRO A 213 38.59 -2.34 -3.24
N GLY A 214 39.47 -1.71 -2.44
CA GLY A 214 39.26 -1.52 -1.01
C GLY A 214 38.05 -0.64 -0.68
N GLN A 215 37.86 0.47 -1.41
CA GLN A 215 36.70 1.35 -1.27
C GLN A 215 35.39 0.65 -1.66
N VAL A 216 35.40 -0.14 -2.74
CA VAL A 216 34.22 -0.92 -3.17
C VAL A 216 33.85 -1.98 -2.13
N VAL A 217 34.83 -2.71 -1.58
CA VAL A 217 34.59 -3.69 -0.51
C VAL A 217 34.06 -3.00 0.76
N GLY A 218 34.60 -1.83 1.13
CA GLY A 218 34.10 -1.04 2.24
C GLY A 218 32.65 -0.60 2.06
N MET A 219 32.30 -0.12 0.85
CA MET A 219 30.92 0.23 0.49
C MET A 219 29.98 -0.97 0.60
N LEU A 220 30.35 -2.12 0.04
CA LEU A 220 29.54 -3.33 0.09
C LEU A 220 29.30 -3.80 1.53
N ARG A 221 30.34 -3.78 2.38
CA ARG A 221 30.20 -4.12 3.81
C ARG A 221 29.27 -3.17 4.55
N SER A 222 29.39 -1.86 4.31
CA SER A 222 28.49 -0.87 4.90
C SER A 222 27.03 -1.07 4.46
N GLU A 223 26.81 -1.44 3.20
CA GLU A 223 25.48 -1.69 2.65
C GLU A 223 24.83 -2.93 3.25
N VAL A 224 25.58 -4.03 3.36
CA VAL A 224 25.09 -5.26 3.99
C VAL A 224 24.67 -5.00 5.43
N ARG A 225 25.47 -4.21 6.17
CA ARG A 225 25.14 -3.82 7.55
C ARG A 225 23.89 -2.96 7.60
N LEU A 226 23.74 -1.97 6.72
CA LEU A 226 22.53 -1.14 6.66
C LEU A 226 21.29 -1.94 6.32
N ALA A 227 21.38 -2.80 5.30
CA ALA A 227 20.29 -3.67 4.90
C ALA A 227 19.85 -4.60 6.04
N SER A 228 20.79 -5.13 6.84
CA SER A 228 20.45 -5.97 7.99
C SER A 228 19.69 -5.24 9.10
N LEU A 229 19.85 -3.91 9.18
CA LEU A 229 19.16 -3.06 10.17
C LEU A 229 17.84 -2.51 9.64
N ALA A 230 17.77 -2.18 8.34
CA ALA A 230 16.64 -1.47 7.73
C ALA A 230 15.59 -2.39 7.10
N LEU A 231 15.92 -3.65 6.78
CA LEU A 231 15.01 -4.58 6.14
C LEU A 231 14.37 -5.55 7.14
N PRO A 232 13.11 -5.98 6.91
CA PRO A 232 12.46 -7.00 7.74
C PRO A 232 13.27 -8.31 7.70
N GLN A 233 13.40 -8.98 8.85
CA GLN A 233 14.07 -10.28 8.93
C GLN A 233 13.07 -11.41 8.63
N GLY A 234 13.05 -11.87 7.38
CA GLY A 234 12.28 -13.05 6.95
C GLY A 234 13.18 -14.17 6.43
N GLU A 235 12.69 -15.41 6.47
CA GLU A 235 13.42 -16.61 6.01
C GLU A 235 13.86 -16.50 4.53
N ASP A 236 13.08 -15.84 3.68
CA ASP A 236 13.40 -15.60 2.26
C ASP A 236 14.39 -14.45 2.00
N HIS A 237 14.75 -13.67 3.03
CA HIS A 237 15.60 -12.48 2.91
C HIS A 237 17.03 -12.72 3.43
N GLN A 238 17.39 -13.98 3.69
CA GLN A 238 18.69 -14.42 4.23
C GLN A 238 19.91 -14.13 3.34
N VAL A 239 19.72 -13.62 2.12
CA VAL A 239 20.82 -13.30 1.20
C VAL A 239 21.78 -12.25 1.78
N VAL A 240 21.31 -11.40 2.69
CA VAL A 240 22.14 -10.35 3.33
C VAL A 240 23.06 -10.93 4.42
N ALA A 241 22.67 -12.03 5.09
CA ALA A 241 23.45 -12.60 6.21
C ALA A 241 24.74 -13.31 5.76
N LEU A 242 24.82 -13.76 4.51
CA LEU A 242 25.97 -14.53 4.00
C LEU A 242 27.20 -13.67 3.66
N CYS A 243 27.06 -12.34 3.61
CA CYS A 243 28.16 -11.42 3.29
C CYS A 243 28.87 -10.83 4.52
N VAL A 244 28.43 -11.16 5.74
CA VAL A 244 28.99 -10.63 7.00
C VAL A 244 30.01 -11.58 7.64
N SER A 245 30.25 -12.77 7.07
CA SER A 245 31.35 -13.60 7.55
C SER A 245 32.69 -12.88 7.35
N PRO A 246 33.52 -12.74 8.41
CA PRO A 246 34.87 -12.26 8.22
C PRO A 246 35.57 -13.29 7.34
N ILE A 247 35.98 -12.86 6.15
CA ILE A 247 37.04 -13.59 5.43
C ILE A 247 38.28 -13.34 6.28
N GLU A 248 38.61 -14.32 7.13
CA GLU A 248 39.93 -14.46 7.76
C GLU A 248 41.02 -14.65 6.70
#